data_AF-A0A0B1T4L4-F1
#
_entry.id   AF-A0A0B1T4L4-F1
#
_cell.length_a   1.000
_cell.length_b   1.000
_cell.length_c   1.000
_cell.angle_alpha   90.00
_cell.angle_beta   90.00
_cell.angle_gamma   90.00
#
_symmetry.space_group_name_H-M   'P 1'
#
loop_
_entity.id
_entity.type
_entity.pdbx_description
1 polymer ?
#
loop_
_entity_poly.entity_id
_entity_poly.type
_entity_poly.pdbx_seq_one_letter_code
_entity_poly.pdbx_strand_id
1 'polypeptide(L)'
;MSTDGVREVHEFFLDGIALSPPLFCINLKEVYDRSFNLTPSAYLRTKQALVALLLNQKKKPLIRYQRSSEDCKRLADDLNQVVRREEGLFDNAKQDTVLLIIDRSEDPVTPLLNQWTYEAMVHELITINNNRVAVDGQSMVLSELHDEFYAKNVSSNFGEIGQNIKLLMNEFQQKSQIHKNLESIADMKNFVEEYPQFKKISGTVSKHVTLVGELSKIVANQNLLEISEVEQSIVAEGDHSRCLERIRALINHPKTTSLNALRLVLLYALRFEGNPNNDLNGLVNLLRRDTDSANIVRSLLRYGGSARRKTDLFGEGSTMEMTKRFIKGLKGVENIYTQHEPYIKTIMENIVRGKLSDQQYPYVANDIGR
;
A
#
# COMPACT_ATOMS: atom_id res chain seq x y z
N MET A 1 -16.59 -42.46 36.75
CA MET A 1 -15.83 -41.98 35.56
C MET A 1 -16.00 -40.47 35.49
N SER A 2 -14.98 -39.70 35.89
CA SER A 2 -14.96 -38.25 35.71
C SER A 2 -13.71 -37.92 34.87
N THR A 3 -13.90 -37.91 33.56
CA THR A 3 -12.88 -37.49 32.59
C THR A 3 -12.93 -35.97 32.44
N ASP A 4 -12.43 -35.24 33.43
CA ASP A 4 -12.17 -33.81 33.25
C ASP A 4 -10.78 -33.65 32.61
N GLY A 5 -10.77 -33.54 31.28
CA GLY A 5 -9.57 -33.54 30.43
C GLY A 5 -8.92 -32.16 30.22
N VAL A 6 -9.53 -31.07 30.67
CA VAL A 6 -8.98 -29.71 30.56
C VAL A 6 -8.18 -29.38 31.81
N ARG A 7 -6.89 -29.05 31.64
CA ARG A 7 -6.00 -28.71 32.76
C ARG A 7 -5.91 -27.21 33.02
N GLU A 8 -5.83 -26.41 31.95
CA GLU A 8 -5.64 -24.97 32.02
C GLU A 8 -6.31 -24.29 30.83
N VAL A 9 -6.73 -23.03 31.02
CA VAL A 9 -7.27 -22.16 29.98
C VAL A 9 -6.54 -20.82 30.11
N HIS A 10 -5.91 -20.40 29.03
CA HIS A 10 -5.17 -19.14 28.95
C HIS A 10 -5.64 -18.35 27.73
N GLU A 11 -5.66 -17.03 27.87
CA GLU A 11 -5.94 -16.11 26.77
C GLU A 11 -4.63 -15.49 26.28
N PHE A 12 -4.28 -15.76 25.02
CA PHE A 12 -3.15 -15.14 24.35
C PHE A 12 -3.67 -14.18 23.27
N PHE A 13 -3.41 -12.89 23.43
CA PHE A 13 -3.88 -11.82 22.55
C PHE A 13 -3.06 -11.72 21.25
N LEU A 14 -3.01 -12.80 20.47
CA LEU A 14 -2.39 -12.86 19.14
C LEU A 14 -3.49 -13.01 18.08
N ASP A 15 -4.21 -11.92 17.81
CA ASP A 15 -5.41 -11.93 16.95
C ASP A 15 -5.20 -11.19 15.62
N GLY A 16 -4.11 -11.51 14.93
CA GLY A 16 -3.85 -11.12 13.54
C GLY A 16 -2.43 -11.49 13.11
N ILE A 17 -1.98 -10.90 11.99
CA ILE A 17 -0.78 -11.34 11.27
C ILE A 17 0.21 -10.18 11.22
N ALA A 18 1.35 -10.36 11.89
CA ALA A 18 2.50 -9.48 11.74
C ALA A 18 3.19 -9.77 10.40
N LEU A 19 3.16 -8.80 9.48
CA LEU A 19 3.80 -8.92 8.17
C LEU A 19 5.26 -8.45 8.23
N SER A 20 5.48 -7.32 8.91
CA SER A 20 6.80 -6.74 9.22
C SER A 20 6.76 -6.02 10.58
N PRO A 21 7.89 -5.58 11.16
CA PRO A 21 7.88 -4.94 12.48
C PRO A 21 6.89 -3.77 12.62
N PRO A 22 6.70 -2.87 11.62
CA PRO A 22 5.70 -1.81 11.68
C PRO A 22 4.33 -2.17 11.08
N LEU A 23 4.15 -3.38 10.51
CA LEU A 23 2.95 -3.72 9.73
C LEU A 23 2.21 -4.95 10.27
N PHE A 24 0.94 -4.75 10.57
CA PHE A 24 0.02 -5.78 11.03
C PHE A 24 -1.23 -5.81 10.14
N CYS A 25 -1.76 -7.00 9.88
CA CYS A 25 -2.96 -7.22 9.06
C CYS A 25 -3.91 -8.23 9.74
N ILE A 26 -5.21 -8.06 9.51
CA ILE A 26 -6.27 -8.96 10.01
C ILE A 26 -6.86 -9.86 8.92
N ASN A 27 -6.32 -9.79 7.70
CA ASN A 27 -6.72 -10.56 6.52
C ASN A 27 -8.23 -10.56 6.24
N LEU A 28 -8.90 -9.45 6.52
CA LEU A 28 -10.28 -9.26 6.16
C LEU A 28 -10.42 -8.86 4.69
N LYS A 29 -11.29 -9.57 3.97
CA LYS A 29 -11.74 -9.23 2.61
C LYS A 29 -13.19 -8.78 2.68
N GLU A 30 -13.63 -8.01 1.69
CA GLU A 30 -15.04 -7.60 1.53
C GLU A 30 -15.61 -6.93 2.80
N VAL A 31 -14.84 -5.98 3.34
CA VAL A 31 -15.17 -5.31 4.61
C VAL A 31 -16.34 -4.35 4.52
N TYR A 32 -16.71 -3.94 3.30
CA TYR A 32 -17.72 -2.92 3.04
C TYR A 32 -19.04 -3.50 2.55
N ASP A 33 -20.15 -2.91 2.98
CA ASP A 33 -21.45 -3.09 2.33
C ASP A 33 -21.57 -2.29 1.03
N ARG A 34 -22.75 -2.34 0.38
CA ARG A 34 -22.99 -1.59 -0.87
C ARG A 34 -22.94 -0.08 -0.71
N SER A 35 -23.07 0.42 0.51
CA SER A 35 -23.01 1.85 0.87
C SER A 35 -21.61 2.27 1.33
N PHE A 36 -20.63 1.36 1.30
CA PHE A 36 -19.26 1.58 1.78
C PHE A 36 -19.14 1.85 3.28
N ASN A 37 -20.06 1.28 4.07
CA ASN A 37 -19.89 1.18 5.52
C ASN A 37 -19.31 -0.20 5.87
N LEU A 38 -18.61 -0.29 6.99
CA LEU A 38 -18.12 -1.56 7.50
C LEU A 38 -19.29 -2.52 7.77
N THR A 39 -19.18 -3.75 7.29
CA THR A 39 -20.13 -4.80 7.65
C THR A 39 -20.04 -5.09 9.16
N PRO A 40 -21.14 -5.54 9.81
CA PRO A 40 -21.11 -5.83 11.25
C PRO A 40 -20.03 -6.84 11.66
N SER A 41 -19.77 -7.83 10.81
CA SER A 41 -18.71 -8.84 11.02
C SER A 41 -17.31 -8.23 10.90
N ALA A 42 -17.06 -7.42 9.86
CA ALA A 42 -15.77 -6.75 9.68
C ALA A 42 -15.49 -5.76 10.82
N TYR A 43 -16.51 -5.01 11.24
CA TYR A 43 -16.43 -4.08 12.37
C TYR A 43 -16.05 -4.82 13.66
N LEU A 44 -16.77 -5.90 14.01
CA LEU A 44 -16.49 -6.68 15.22
C LEU A 44 -15.08 -7.27 15.20
N ARG A 45 -14.69 -7.89 14.08
CA ARG A 45 -13.37 -8.49 13.91
C ARG A 45 -12.24 -7.46 14.01
N THR A 46 -12.43 -6.27 13.42
CA THR A 46 -11.46 -5.16 13.51
C THR A 46 -11.30 -4.69 14.95
N LYS A 47 -12.41 -4.52 15.69
CA LYS A 47 -12.37 -4.15 17.10
C LYS A 47 -11.59 -5.17 17.94
N GLN A 48 -11.88 -6.46 17.78
CA GLN A 48 -11.20 -7.53 18.51
C GLN A 48 -9.69 -7.55 18.25
N ALA A 49 -9.28 -7.43 16.98
CA ALA A 49 -7.87 -7.35 16.62
C ALA A 49 -7.16 -6.15 17.24
N LEU A 50 -7.80 -4.97 17.22
CA LEU A 50 -7.20 -3.77 17.79
C LEU A 50 -7.04 -3.89 19.31
N VAL A 51 -8.03 -4.44 20.02
CA VAL A 51 -7.91 -4.72 21.46
C VAL A 51 -6.76 -5.69 21.72
N ALA A 52 -6.70 -6.80 20.97
CA ALA A 52 -5.63 -7.78 21.11
C ALA A 52 -4.25 -7.19 20.82
N LEU A 53 -4.12 -6.35 19.79
CA LEU A 53 -2.88 -5.65 19.45
C LEU A 53 -2.43 -4.73 20.60
N LEU A 54 -3.34 -3.95 21.17
CA LEU A 54 -3.03 -3.04 22.29
C LEU A 54 -2.57 -3.81 23.53
N LEU A 55 -3.24 -4.92 23.86
CA LEU A 55 -2.87 -5.80 24.98
C LEU A 55 -1.52 -6.47 24.73
N ASN A 56 -1.29 -6.99 23.52
CA ASN A 56 -0.02 -7.60 23.13
C ASN A 56 1.16 -6.63 23.23
N GLN A 57 0.96 -5.39 22.79
CA GLN A 57 1.98 -4.33 22.85
C GLN A 57 2.06 -3.63 24.21
N LYS A 58 1.17 -3.98 25.16
CA LYS A 58 1.02 -3.35 26.48
C LYS A 58 0.90 -1.83 26.36
N LYS A 59 -0.02 -1.37 25.52
CA LYS A 59 -0.29 0.07 25.26
C LYS A 59 -1.72 0.44 25.63
N LYS A 60 -1.88 1.54 26.36
CA LYS A 60 -3.15 2.24 26.63
C LYS A 60 -3.11 3.56 25.85
N PRO A 61 -3.59 3.60 24.60
CA PRO A 61 -3.35 4.72 23.71
C PRO A 61 -4.30 5.88 23.97
N LEU A 62 -3.88 7.10 23.60
CA LEU A 62 -4.80 8.19 23.31
C LEU A 62 -5.43 7.93 21.94
N ILE A 63 -6.76 7.80 21.87
CA ILE A 63 -7.45 7.41 20.64
C ILE A 63 -7.91 8.65 19.88
N ARG A 64 -7.45 8.78 18.64
CA ARG A 64 -7.90 9.76 17.66
C ARG A 64 -8.59 9.06 16.49
N TYR A 65 -9.50 9.75 15.84
CA TYR A 65 -10.22 9.18 14.70
C TYR A 65 -10.52 10.24 13.65
N GLN A 66 -10.62 9.82 12.40
CA GLN A 66 -11.06 10.67 11.30
C GLN A 66 -12.53 11.05 11.47
N ARG A 67 -12.81 12.34 11.70
CA ARG A 67 -14.17 12.85 11.97
C ARG A 67 -15.16 12.61 10.83
N SER A 68 -14.70 12.58 9.58
CA SER A 68 -15.55 12.37 8.40
C SER A 68 -16.07 10.94 8.23
N SER A 69 -15.55 9.96 8.99
CA SER A 69 -15.98 8.57 8.92
C SER A 69 -16.72 8.17 10.21
N GLU A 70 -18.02 7.90 10.09
CA GLU A 70 -18.85 7.42 11.21
C GLU A 70 -18.36 6.07 11.74
N ASP A 71 -17.87 5.19 10.87
CA ASP A 71 -17.26 3.92 11.26
C ASP A 71 -15.99 4.12 12.08
N CYS A 72 -15.13 5.07 11.70
CA CYS A 72 -13.93 5.41 12.48
C CYS A 72 -14.30 5.94 13.86
N LYS A 73 -15.27 6.86 13.94
CA LYS A 73 -15.77 7.40 15.21
C LYS A 73 -16.33 6.29 16.11
N ARG A 74 -17.25 5.49 15.56
CA ARG A 74 -17.88 4.39 16.29
C ARG A 74 -16.85 3.38 16.78
N LEU A 75 -15.86 3.02 15.96
CA LEU A 75 -14.79 2.11 16.36
C LEU A 75 -13.93 2.71 17.48
N ALA A 76 -13.62 4.00 17.41
CA ALA A 76 -12.86 4.70 18.44
C ALA A 76 -13.60 4.75 19.79
N ASP A 77 -14.90 5.09 19.77
CA ASP A 77 -15.76 5.13 20.96
C ASP A 77 -15.88 3.74 21.62
N ASP A 78 -16.17 2.71 20.83
CA ASP A 78 -16.28 1.31 21.30
C ASP A 78 -14.94 0.80 21.87
N LEU A 79 -13.81 1.13 21.24
CA LEU A 79 -12.48 0.75 21.74
C LEU A 79 -12.18 1.41 23.09
N ASN A 80 -12.49 2.71 23.23
CA ASN A 80 -12.32 3.40 24.51
C ASN A 80 -13.22 2.77 25.59
N GLN A 81 -14.46 2.41 25.26
CA GLN A 81 -15.36 1.72 26.18
C GLN A 81 -14.78 0.37 26.64
N VAL A 82 -14.20 -0.42 25.73
CA VAL A 82 -13.55 -1.69 26.08
C VAL A 82 -12.36 -1.46 27.00
N VAL A 83 -11.47 -0.51 26.68
CA VAL A 83 -10.30 -0.18 27.50
C VAL A 83 -10.70 0.26 28.91
N ARG A 84 -11.80 1.01 29.05
CA ARG A 84 -12.34 1.42 30.37
C ARG A 84 -12.98 0.27 31.14
N ARG A 85 -13.77 -0.55 30.46
CA ARG A 85 -14.47 -1.68 31.08
C ARG A 85 -13.49 -2.74 31.57
N GLU A 86 -12.47 -3.01 30.76
CA GLU A 86 -11.44 -4.02 31.02
C GLU A 86 -10.14 -3.39 31.55
N GLU A 87 -10.23 -2.32 32.36
CA GLU A 87 -9.07 -1.54 32.80
C GLU A 87 -7.95 -2.41 33.43
N GLY A 88 -8.33 -3.45 34.18
CA GLY A 88 -7.38 -4.39 34.79
C GLY A 88 -6.49 -5.13 33.79
N LEU A 89 -6.94 -5.35 32.54
CA LEU A 89 -6.10 -5.91 31.49
C LEU A 89 -5.00 -4.94 31.01
N PHE A 90 -5.17 -3.65 31.31
CA PHE A 90 -4.28 -2.57 30.91
C PHE A 90 -3.47 -1.96 32.09
N ASP A 91 -3.52 -2.54 33.30
CA ASP A 91 -2.84 -2.00 34.50
C ASP A 91 -1.33 -1.78 34.28
N ASN A 92 -0.70 -2.66 33.50
CA ASN A 92 0.74 -2.58 33.18
C ASN A 92 1.02 -1.92 31.82
N ALA A 93 0.02 -1.33 31.19
CA ALA A 93 0.14 -0.75 29.85
C ALA A 93 0.64 0.70 29.90
N LYS A 94 1.52 1.06 28.95
CA LYS A 94 2.08 2.42 28.85
C LYS A 94 1.10 3.37 28.16
N GLN A 95 1.03 4.61 28.66
CA GLN A 95 0.25 5.73 28.08
C GLN A 95 1.13 6.68 27.24
N ASP A 96 1.93 6.11 26.35
CA ASP A 96 2.92 6.82 25.52
C ASP A 96 2.60 6.72 24.01
N THR A 97 1.38 6.30 23.68
CA THR A 97 1.00 5.88 22.32
C THR A 97 -0.25 6.62 21.88
N VAL A 98 -0.31 6.99 20.60
CA VAL A 98 -1.52 7.50 19.94
C VAL A 98 -2.02 6.43 18.98
N LEU A 99 -3.29 6.05 19.09
CA LEU A 99 -3.98 5.23 18.10
C LEU A 99 -4.80 6.16 17.20
N LEU A 100 -4.45 6.25 15.92
CA LEU A 100 -5.23 7.00 14.94
C LEU A 100 -6.01 6.04 14.04
N ILE A 101 -7.33 6.20 13.99
CA ILE A 101 -8.23 5.43 13.12
C ILE A 101 -8.62 6.28 11.90
N ILE A 102 -8.31 5.80 10.70
CA ILE A 102 -8.59 6.48 9.43
C ILE A 102 -9.33 5.58 8.46
N ASP A 103 -10.06 6.20 7.55
CA ASP A 103 -10.80 5.55 6.47
C ASP A 103 -10.04 5.70 5.15
N ARG A 104 -9.98 4.62 4.37
CA ARG A 104 -9.32 4.63 3.05
C ARG A 104 -10.01 5.58 2.09
N SER A 105 -11.27 5.96 2.31
CA SER A 105 -12.01 6.87 1.42
C SER A 105 -11.40 8.27 1.29
N GLU A 106 -10.57 8.75 2.23
CA GLU A 106 -9.90 10.05 2.10
C GLU A 106 -8.75 10.02 1.10
N ASP A 107 -8.15 8.85 0.86
CA ASP A 107 -7.07 8.66 -0.11
C ASP A 107 -7.31 7.40 -0.96
N PRO A 108 -8.23 7.49 -1.95
CA PRO A 108 -8.46 6.44 -2.94
C PRO A 108 -7.39 6.44 -4.04
N VAL A 109 -6.49 7.43 -4.10
CA VAL A 109 -5.46 7.57 -5.14
C VAL A 109 -4.31 6.62 -4.88
N THR A 110 -3.76 6.60 -3.66
CA THR A 110 -2.63 5.75 -3.28
C THR A 110 -2.75 4.29 -3.74
N PRO A 111 -3.86 3.56 -3.48
CA PRO A 111 -3.99 2.16 -3.88
C PRO A 111 -4.18 1.94 -5.39
N LEU A 112 -4.41 3.00 -6.18
CA LEU A 112 -4.59 2.90 -7.63
C LEU A 112 -3.29 3.10 -8.41
N LEU A 113 -2.24 3.63 -7.81
CA LEU A 113 -0.98 3.91 -8.50
C LEU A 113 -0.09 2.67 -8.64
N ASN A 114 0.60 2.54 -9.77
CA ASN A 114 1.70 1.59 -9.90
C ASN A 114 2.80 1.89 -8.86
N GLN A 115 3.37 0.83 -8.30
CA GLN A 115 4.38 0.92 -7.25
C GLN A 115 5.77 0.54 -7.79
N TRP A 116 6.79 1.27 -7.33
CA TRP A 116 8.18 1.12 -7.84
C TRP A 116 9.21 0.87 -6.74
N THR A 117 8.77 0.68 -5.50
CA THR A 117 9.63 0.15 -4.41
C THR A 117 9.51 -1.36 -4.37
N TYR A 118 10.57 -2.06 -3.96
CA TYR A 118 10.67 -3.50 -4.19
C TYR A 118 9.51 -4.31 -3.63
N GLU A 119 9.19 -4.19 -2.33
CA GLU A 119 8.07 -4.94 -1.73
C GLU A 119 6.73 -4.56 -2.34
N ALA A 120 6.46 -3.27 -2.50
CA ALA A 120 5.19 -2.79 -3.03
C ALA A 120 4.98 -3.24 -4.48
N MET A 121 6.03 -3.21 -5.30
CA MET A 121 6.00 -3.68 -6.69
C MET A 121 5.80 -5.20 -6.78
N VAL A 122 6.44 -5.97 -5.88
CA VAL A 122 6.19 -7.43 -5.79
C VAL A 122 4.73 -7.70 -5.39
N HIS A 123 4.20 -6.98 -4.39
CA HIS A 123 2.81 -7.16 -3.98
C HIS A 123 1.83 -6.77 -5.09
N GLU A 124 2.11 -5.68 -5.81
CA GLU A 124 1.29 -5.18 -6.90
C GLU A 124 1.23 -6.15 -8.09
N LEU A 125 2.38 -6.63 -8.56
CA LEU A 125 2.48 -7.37 -9.83
C LEU A 125 2.43 -8.89 -9.66
N ILE A 126 2.82 -9.41 -8.49
CA ILE A 126 2.93 -10.85 -8.21
C ILE A 126 2.03 -11.27 -7.04
N THR A 127 1.63 -10.33 -6.19
CA THR A 127 0.88 -10.56 -4.94
C THR A 127 1.69 -11.28 -3.86
N ILE A 128 1.91 -10.58 -2.73
CA ILE A 128 2.39 -11.18 -1.49
C ILE A 128 1.17 -11.59 -0.66
N ASN A 129 1.06 -12.87 -0.33
CA ASN A 129 0.02 -13.40 0.55
C ASN A 129 0.67 -14.11 1.73
N ASN A 130 0.51 -13.56 2.94
CA ASN A 130 1.13 -14.07 4.17
C ASN A 130 2.63 -14.34 4.00
N ASN A 131 3.37 -13.32 3.55
CA ASN A 131 4.82 -13.37 3.32
C ASN A 131 5.26 -14.45 2.30
N ARG A 132 4.36 -14.84 1.40
CA ARG A 132 4.64 -15.78 0.30
C ARG A 132 4.26 -15.20 -1.05
N VAL A 133 5.07 -15.54 -2.04
CA VAL A 133 4.86 -15.22 -3.45
C VAL A 133 5.00 -16.48 -4.29
N ALA A 134 4.35 -16.52 -5.45
CA ALA A 134 4.46 -17.63 -6.39
C ALA A 134 4.83 -17.10 -7.78
N VAL A 135 5.94 -17.61 -8.34
CA VAL A 135 6.40 -17.29 -9.69
C VAL A 135 6.71 -18.60 -10.40
N ASP A 136 6.22 -18.77 -11.62
CA ASP A 136 6.43 -19.99 -12.44
C ASP A 136 6.12 -21.30 -11.68
N GLY A 137 5.08 -21.29 -10.84
CA GLY A 137 4.67 -22.43 -10.00
C GLY A 137 5.54 -22.69 -8.76
N GLN A 138 6.58 -21.88 -8.53
CA GLN A 138 7.47 -21.97 -7.36
C GLN A 138 7.05 -20.99 -6.27
N SER A 139 6.72 -21.50 -5.08
CA SER A 139 6.42 -20.67 -3.92
C SER A 139 7.69 -20.28 -3.17
N MET A 140 7.83 -18.99 -2.87
CA MET A 140 8.97 -18.42 -2.15
C MET A 140 8.47 -17.66 -0.92
N VAL A 141 9.23 -17.71 0.18
CA VAL A 141 8.99 -16.91 1.38
C VAL A 141 9.76 -15.59 1.27
N LEU A 142 9.06 -14.47 1.48
CA LEU A 142 9.62 -13.13 1.59
C LEU A 142 9.37 -12.62 3.01
N SER A 143 10.42 -12.56 3.82
CA SER A 143 10.33 -12.13 5.21
C SER A 143 11.61 -11.41 5.61
N GLU A 144 11.48 -10.20 6.13
CA GLU A 144 12.61 -9.40 6.61
C GLU A 144 13.37 -10.09 7.76
N LEU A 145 12.71 -10.97 8.52
CA LEU A 145 13.30 -11.68 9.65
C LEU A 145 14.28 -12.79 9.25
N HIS A 146 14.11 -13.36 8.05
CA HIS A 146 14.85 -14.54 7.60
C HIS A 146 15.61 -14.30 6.29
N ASP A 147 15.54 -13.09 5.75
CA ASP A 147 16.16 -12.73 4.48
C ASP A 147 16.77 -11.32 4.58
N GLU A 148 18.07 -11.26 4.88
CA GLU A 148 18.81 -10.00 5.06
C GLU A 148 18.87 -9.17 3.78
N PHE A 149 18.95 -9.83 2.61
CA PHE A 149 18.93 -9.13 1.34
C PHE A 149 17.58 -8.45 1.13
N TYR A 150 16.48 -9.18 1.39
CA TYR A 150 15.14 -8.60 1.32
C TYR A 150 14.99 -7.43 2.29
N ALA A 151 15.33 -7.60 3.57
CA ALA A 151 15.21 -6.56 4.60
C ALA A 151 15.92 -5.25 4.22
N LYS A 152 17.13 -5.33 3.63
CA LYS A 152 17.88 -4.16 3.17
C LYS A 152 17.27 -3.49 1.93
N ASN A 153 16.39 -4.17 1.21
CA ASN A 153 15.90 -3.76 -0.09
C ASN A 153 14.39 -3.55 -0.19
N VAL A 154 13.61 -3.78 0.87
CA VAL A 154 12.14 -3.63 0.89
C VAL A 154 11.68 -2.32 0.24
N SER A 155 12.37 -1.22 0.53
CA SER A 155 12.04 0.13 0.03
C SER A 155 12.93 0.63 -1.12
N SER A 156 13.87 -0.18 -1.61
CA SER A 156 14.73 0.20 -2.74
C SER A 156 13.87 0.39 -3.99
N ASN A 157 14.15 1.43 -4.78
CA ASN A 157 13.43 1.63 -6.04
C ASN A 157 13.84 0.58 -7.10
N PHE A 158 13.05 0.47 -8.17
CA PHE A 158 13.25 -0.55 -9.20
C PHE A 158 14.64 -0.51 -9.89
N GLY A 159 15.25 0.68 -10.01
CA GLY A 159 16.61 0.81 -10.53
C GLY A 159 17.66 0.34 -9.52
N GLU A 160 17.52 0.75 -8.25
CA GLU A 160 18.42 0.36 -7.15
C GLU A 160 18.41 -1.15 -6.92
N ILE A 161 17.23 -1.78 -6.90
CA ILE A 161 17.15 -3.24 -6.70
C ILE A 161 17.83 -4.00 -7.85
N GLY A 162 17.75 -3.52 -9.08
CA GLY A 162 18.48 -4.10 -10.21
C GLY A 162 20.00 -4.06 -10.01
N GLN A 163 20.53 -2.94 -9.51
CA GLN A 163 21.96 -2.80 -9.17
C GLN A 163 22.35 -3.71 -8.00
N ASN A 164 21.54 -3.76 -6.96
CA ASN A 164 21.82 -4.57 -5.76
C ASN A 164 21.79 -6.08 -6.07
N ILE A 165 20.94 -6.53 -7.00
CA ILE A 165 20.96 -7.91 -7.50
C ILE A 165 22.24 -8.22 -8.27
N LYS A 166 22.72 -7.28 -9.08
CA LYS A 166 24.01 -7.44 -9.78
C LYS A 166 25.17 -7.57 -8.79
N LEU A 167 25.18 -6.76 -7.75
CA LEU A 167 26.18 -6.88 -6.67
C LEU A 167 26.09 -8.24 -5.95
N LEU A 168 24.89 -8.67 -5.58
CA LEU A 168 24.64 -9.97 -4.96
C LEU A 168 25.13 -11.13 -5.84
N MET A 169 24.91 -11.04 -7.16
CA MET A 169 25.39 -12.04 -8.12
C MET A 169 26.92 -12.05 -8.24
N ASN A 170 27.55 -10.88 -8.29
CA ASN A 170 29.00 -10.77 -8.36
C ASN A 170 29.68 -11.36 -7.11
N GLU A 171 29.15 -11.08 -5.92
CA GLU A 171 29.64 -11.69 -4.67
C GLU A 171 29.49 -13.22 -4.70
N PHE A 172 28.36 -13.72 -5.22
CA PHE A 172 28.13 -15.15 -5.37
C PHE A 172 29.14 -15.80 -6.35
N GLN A 173 29.39 -15.18 -7.50
CA GLN A 173 30.38 -15.63 -8.48
C GLN A 173 31.79 -15.70 -7.87
N GLN A 174 32.21 -14.65 -7.15
CA GLN A 174 33.50 -14.61 -6.46
C GLN A 174 33.63 -15.73 -5.42
N LYS A 175 32.63 -15.92 -4.56
CA LYS A 175 32.64 -16.99 -3.55
C LYS A 175 32.64 -18.39 -4.18
N SER A 176 32.00 -18.54 -5.33
CA SER A 176 31.90 -19.82 -6.04
C SER A 176 33.08 -20.07 -7.00
N GLN A 177 34.02 -19.13 -7.12
CA GLN A 177 35.16 -19.18 -8.05
C GLN A 177 34.71 -19.37 -9.52
N ILE A 178 33.62 -18.69 -9.90
CA ILE A 178 33.07 -18.71 -11.25
C ILE A 178 33.21 -17.33 -11.85
N HIS A 179 33.63 -17.27 -13.11
CA HIS A 179 33.75 -16.02 -13.85
C HIS A 179 32.94 -16.11 -15.13
N LYS A 180 31.73 -15.54 -15.10
CA LYS A 180 30.86 -15.38 -16.26
C LYS A 180 30.49 -13.91 -16.37
N ASN A 181 30.57 -13.35 -17.57
CA ASN A 181 30.10 -11.99 -17.80
C ASN A 181 28.57 -11.99 -17.85
N LEU A 182 27.91 -11.42 -16.84
CA LEU A 182 26.46 -11.30 -16.73
C LEU A 182 26.08 -9.82 -16.75
N GLU A 183 25.46 -9.36 -17.82
CA GLU A 183 25.19 -7.93 -18.04
C GLU A 183 23.77 -7.54 -17.65
N SER A 184 22.82 -8.47 -17.77
CA SER A 184 21.39 -8.25 -17.53
C SER A 184 20.79 -9.20 -16.47
N ILE A 185 19.61 -8.84 -15.95
CA ILE A 185 18.80 -9.72 -15.07
C ILE A 185 18.39 -11.01 -15.79
N ALA A 186 18.18 -10.95 -17.11
CA ALA A 186 17.89 -12.13 -17.91
C ALA A 186 19.08 -13.10 -17.92
N ASP A 187 20.31 -12.59 -18.12
CA ASP A 187 21.54 -13.41 -18.07
C ASP A 187 21.70 -14.06 -16.69
N MET A 188 21.45 -13.29 -15.63
CA MET A 188 21.49 -13.78 -14.26
C MET A 188 20.45 -14.88 -14.00
N LYS A 189 19.23 -14.73 -14.51
CA LYS A 189 18.18 -15.75 -14.39
C LYS A 189 18.60 -17.04 -15.10
N ASN A 190 19.03 -16.93 -16.35
CA ASN A 190 19.50 -18.08 -17.14
C ASN A 190 20.68 -18.79 -16.46
N PHE A 191 21.64 -18.02 -15.96
CA PHE A 191 22.78 -18.56 -15.22
C PHE A 191 22.36 -19.35 -13.96
N VAL A 192 21.35 -18.88 -13.22
CA VAL A 192 20.85 -19.63 -12.04
C VAL A 192 20.10 -20.90 -12.45
N GLU A 193 19.41 -20.90 -13.58
CA GLU A 193 18.66 -22.05 -14.09
C GLU A 193 19.56 -23.14 -14.68
N GLU A 194 20.64 -22.75 -15.39
CA GLU A 194 21.62 -23.67 -15.99
C GLU A 194 22.43 -24.45 -14.95
N TYR A 195 22.54 -23.95 -13.72
CA TYR A 195 23.35 -24.56 -12.67
C TYR A 195 22.53 -24.80 -11.39
N PRO A 196 21.65 -25.83 -11.37
CA PRO A 196 20.75 -26.10 -10.24
C PRO A 196 21.48 -26.40 -8.91
N GLN A 197 22.71 -26.90 -8.97
CA GLN A 197 23.58 -27.06 -7.79
C GLN A 197 23.79 -25.73 -7.05
N PHE A 198 23.71 -24.59 -7.73
CA PHE A 198 23.81 -23.27 -7.11
C PHE A 198 22.54 -22.83 -6.39
N LYS A 199 21.36 -23.32 -6.81
CA LYS A 199 20.12 -23.12 -6.02
C LYS A 199 20.25 -23.72 -4.61
N LYS A 200 21.02 -24.81 -4.46
CA LYS A 200 21.30 -25.41 -3.15
C LYS A 200 22.32 -24.62 -2.33
N ILE A 201 23.18 -23.84 -2.97
CA ILE A 201 24.26 -23.07 -2.32
C ILE A 201 23.81 -21.65 -1.97
N SER A 202 22.96 -21.01 -2.78
CA SER A 202 22.42 -19.68 -2.49
C SER A 202 20.95 -19.53 -2.90
N GLY A 203 20.06 -19.90 -1.98
CA GLY A 203 18.62 -19.72 -2.14
C GLY A 203 18.22 -18.25 -2.31
N THR A 204 18.93 -17.32 -1.67
CA THR A 204 18.67 -15.87 -1.74
C THR A 204 18.94 -15.31 -3.15
N VAL A 205 20.07 -15.65 -3.77
CA VAL A 205 20.39 -15.21 -5.16
C VAL A 205 19.31 -15.70 -6.11
N SER A 206 18.99 -16.99 -6.08
CA SER A 206 17.97 -17.55 -6.98
C SER A 206 16.62 -16.89 -6.77
N LYS A 207 16.18 -16.71 -5.52
CA LYS A 207 14.90 -16.12 -5.18
C LYS A 207 14.75 -14.71 -5.78
N HIS A 208 15.69 -13.82 -5.49
CA HIS A 208 15.54 -12.42 -5.86
C HIS A 208 15.84 -12.15 -7.33
N VAL A 209 16.75 -12.90 -7.97
CA VAL A 209 16.94 -12.85 -9.43
C VAL A 209 15.67 -13.28 -10.15
N THR A 210 15.02 -14.38 -9.71
CA THR A 210 13.75 -14.83 -10.30
C THR A 210 12.65 -13.79 -10.13
N LEU A 211 12.50 -13.21 -8.93
CA LEU A 211 11.49 -12.19 -8.66
C LEU A 211 11.71 -10.93 -9.52
N VAL A 212 12.91 -10.34 -9.49
CA VAL A 212 13.20 -9.12 -10.26
C VAL A 212 13.10 -9.38 -11.76
N GLY A 213 13.50 -10.57 -12.23
CA GLY A 213 13.30 -10.98 -13.62
C GLY A 213 11.82 -11.02 -14.03
N GLU A 214 10.94 -11.55 -13.19
CA GLU A 214 9.50 -11.56 -13.48
C GLU A 214 8.91 -10.14 -13.43
N LEU A 215 9.34 -9.30 -12.48
CA LEU A 215 8.94 -7.88 -12.46
C LEU A 215 9.33 -7.16 -13.76
N SER A 216 10.58 -7.30 -14.22
CA SER A 216 11.06 -6.70 -15.47
C SER A 216 10.23 -7.15 -16.68
N LYS A 217 9.89 -8.44 -16.74
CA LYS A 217 9.06 -9.01 -17.80
C LYS A 217 7.64 -8.43 -17.79
N ILE A 218 7.00 -8.34 -16.63
CA ILE A 218 5.65 -7.75 -16.50
C ILE A 218 5.67 -6.27 -16.91
N VAL A 219 6.64 -5.50 -16.42
CA VAL A 219 6.80 -4.07 -16.77
C VAL A 219 6.89 -3.87 -18.28
N ALA A 220 7.73 -4.64 -18.96
CA ALA A 220 7.93 -4.54 -20.41
C ALA A 220 6.72 -5.02 -21.24
N ASN A 221 6.02 -6.05 -20.75
CA ASN A 221 4.87 -6.64 -21.44
C ASN A 221 3.59 -5.81 -21.28
N GLN A 222 3.46 -5.05 -20.20
CA GLN A 222 2.27 -4.25 -19.90
C GLN A 222 2.46 -2.73 -20.08
N ASN A 223 3.60 -2.30 -20.61
CA ASN A 223 3.93 -0.87 -20.83
C ASN A 223 3.85 -0.02 -19.54
N LEU A 224 4.27 -0.58 -18.40
CA LEU A 224 4.01 0.05 -17.09
C LEU A 224 4.78 1.36 -16.86
N LEU A 225 5.93 1.56 -17.51
CA LEU A 225 6.69 2.81 -17.37
C LEU A 225 5.91 4.00 -17.94
N GLU A 226 5.37 3.88 -19.16
CA GLU A 226 4.61 4.96 -19.79
C GLU A 226 3.26 5.19 -19.08
N ILE A 227 2.61 4.11 -18.65
CA ILE A 227 1.37 4.19 -17.86
C ILE A 227 1.64 4.91 -16.55
N SER A 228 2.68 4.52 -15.80
CA SER A 228 3.02 5.14 -14.53
C SER A 228 3.41 6.61 -14.70
N GLU A 229 4.06 7.00 -15.78
CA GLU A 229 4.37 8.41 -16.04
C GLU A 229 3.08 9.25 -16.18
N VAL A 230 2.06 8.71 -16.87
CA VAL A 230 0.74 9.36 -16.97
C VAL A 230 0.04 9.40 -15.61
N GLU A 231 0.09 8.31 -14.84
CA GLU A 231 -0.45 8.29 -13.47
C GLU A 231 0.16 9.40 -12.60
N GLN A 232 1.49 9.59 -12.67
CA GLN A 232 2.19 10.64 -11.92
C GLN A 232 1.83 12.04 -12.44
N SER A 233 1.73 12.24 -13.76
CA SER A 233 1.28 13.51 -14.34
C SER A 233 -0.15 13.88 -13.91
N ILE A 234 -1.07 12.91 -13.81
CA ILE A 234 -2.43 13.13 -13.30
C ILE A 234 -2.39 13.64 -11.85
N VAL A 235 -1.65 12.96 -10.96
CA VAL A 235 -1.71 13.24 -9.52
C VAL A 235 -0.82 14.40 -9.07
N ALA A 236 0.30 14.65 -9.76
CA ALA A 236 1.29 15.66 -9.38
C ALA A 236 1.15 16.97 -10.17
N GLU A 237 0.98 16.91 -11.51
CA GLU A 237 0.95 18.08 -12.40
C GLU A 237 -0.48 18.59 -12.64
N GLY A 238 -1.38 17.70 -13.05
CA GLY A 238 -2.79 18.03 -13.30
C GLY A 238 -3.08 18.86 -14.56
N ASP A 239 -2.22 18.83 -15.58
CA ASP A 239 -2.56 19.37 -16.91
C ASP A 239 -3.64 18.49 -17.56
N HIS A 240 -4.90 18.94 -17.46
CA HIS A 240 -6.06 18.19 -17.93
C HIS A 240 -5.98 17.79 -19.41
N SER A 241 -5.65 18.72 -20.30
CA SER A 241 -5.63 18.49 -21.75
C SER A 241 -4.56 17.45 -22.11
N ARG A 242 -3.34 17.63 -21.56
CA ARG A 242 -2.23 16.70 -21.78
C ARG A 242 -2.52 15.32 -21.20
N CYS A 243 -3.08 15.25 -19.99
CA CYS A 243 -3.48 13.98 -19.38
C CYS A 243 -4.54 13.26 -20.23
N LEU A 244 -5.60 13.98 -20.64
CA LEU A 244 -6.69 13.40 -21.42
C LEU A 244 -6.19 12.81 -22.75
N GLU A 245 -5.33 13.52 -23.47
CA GLU A 245 -4.73 13.04 -24.72
C GLU A 245 -3.92 11.76 -24.51
N ARG A 246 -3.02 11.74 -23.51
CA ARG A 246 -2.17 10.59 -23.21
C ARG A 246 -2.97 9.38 -22.74
N ILE A 247 -4.02 9.57 -21.94
CA ILE A 247 -4.90 8.47 -21.51
C ILE A 247 -5.59 7.84 -22.72
N ARG A 248 -6.12 8.64 -23.65
CA ARG A 248 -6.77 8.12 -24.88
C ARG A 248 -5.79 7.30 -25.73
N ALA A 249 -4.53 7.72 -25.83
CA ALA A 249 -3.49 6.97 -26.52
C ALA A 249 -3.20 5.63 -25.81
N LEU A 250 -3.02 5.65 -24.49
CA LEU A 250 -2.68 4.46 -23.71
C LEU A 250 -3.82 3.43 -23.63
N ILE A 251 -5.08 3.84 -23.55
CA ILE A 251 -6.22 2.90 -23.54
C ILE A 251 -6.24 2.05 -24.83
N ASN A 252 -5.85 2.63 -25.96
CA ASN A 252 -5.81 1.95 -27.25
C ASN A 252 -4.49 1.21 -27.52
N HIS A 253 -3.49 1.35 -26.64
CA HIS A 253 -2.18 0.75 -26.84
C HIS A 253 -2.25 -0.78 -26.64
N PRO A 254 -1.65 -1.59 -27.54
CA PRO A 254 -1.83 -3.05 -27.55
C PRO A 254 -1.30 -3.77 -26.29
N LYS A 255 -0.35 -3.16 -25.58
CA LYS A 255 0.21 -3.69 -24.32
C LYS A 255 -0.55 -3.25 -23.07
N THR A 256 -1.52 -2.34 -23.19
CA THR A 256 -2.29 -1.88 -22.03
C THR A 256 -3.36 -2.90 -21.68
N THR A 257 -3.33 -3.40 -20.45
CA THR A 257 -4.34 -4.33 -19.94
C THR A 257 -5.64 -3.60 -19.63
N SER A 258 -6.78 -4.31 -19.62
CA SER A 258 -8.08 -3.73 -19.23
C SER A 258 -8.03 -3.12 -17.81
N LEU A 259 -7.27 -3.74 -16.90
CA LEU A 259 -7.10 -3.23 -15.53
C LEU A 259 -6.31 -1.91 -15.50
N ASN A 260 -5.20 -1.81 -16.23
CA ASN A 260 -4.41 -0.57 -16.26
C ASN A 260 -5.16 0.56 -16.96
N ALA A 261 -5.88 0.25 -18.05
CA ALA A 261 -6.76 1.21 -18.71
C ALA A 261 -7.84 1.74 -17.75
N LEU A 262 -8.49 0.85 -17.00
CA LEU A 262 -9.47 1.23 -15.98
C LEU A 262 -8.83 2.12 -14.90
N ARG A 263 -7.65 1.78 -14.37
CA ARG A 263 -6.96 2.60 -13.34
C ARG A 263 -6.67 4.01 -13.81
N LEU A 264 -6.20 4.19 -15.04
CA LEU A 264 -6.01 5.52 -15.63
C LEU A 264 -7.32 6.32 -15.64
N VAL A 265 -8.43 5.69 -16.03
CA VAL A 265 -9.76 6.34 -16.04
C VAL A 265 -10.24 6.64 -14.61
N LEU A 266 -9.98 5.77 -13.64
CA LEU A 266 -10.31 5.99 -12.23
C LEU A 266 -9.53 7.16 -11.63
N LEU A 267 -8.23 7.26 -11.91
CA LEU A 267 -7.38 8.38 -11.48
C LEU A 267 -7.83 9.69 -12.15
N TYR A 268 -8.12 9.68 -13.45
CA TYR A 268 -8.69 10.81 -14.16
C TYR A 268 -10.02 11.26 -13.54
N ALA A 269 -10.91 10.29 -13.26
CA ALA A 269 -12.20 10.55 -12.65
C ALA A 269 -12.05 11.27 -11.31
N LEU A 270 -11.12 10.84 -10.45
CA LEU A 270 -10.86 11.48 -9.15
C LEU A 270 -10.19 12.87 -9.27
N ARG A 271 -9.26 13.04 -10.22
CA ARG A 271 -8.49 14.28 -10.38
C ARG A 271 -9.31 15.42 -10.97
N PHE A 272 -10.14 15.12 -11.96
CA PHE A 272 -10.77 16.13 -12.82
C PHE A 272 -12.30 16.21 -12.67
N GLU A 273 -12.84 15.75 -11.52
CA GLU A 273 -14.29 15.76 -11.22
C GLU A 273 -14.96 17.10 -11.54
N GLY A 274 -14.35 18.20 -11.09
CA GLY A 274 -14.86 19.56 -11.25
C GLY A 274 -14.35 20.31 -12.49
N ASN A 275 -13.59 19.65 -13.38
CA ASN A 275 -13.04 20.33 -14.55
C ASN A 275 -14.16 20.60 -15.59
N PRO A 276 -14.32 21.84 -16.11
CA PRO A 276 -15.35 22.16 -17.10
C PRO A 276 -15.27 21.36 -18.41
N ASN A 277 -14.06 20.92 -18.78
CA ASN A 277 -13.79 20.14 -19.98
C ASN A 277 -13.65 18.64 -19.69
N ASN A 278 -14.19 18.15 -18.56
CA ASN A 278 -14.16 16.75 -18.18
C ASN A 278 -14.81 15.85 -19.26
N ASP A 279 -14.08 14.84 -19.73
CA ASP A 279 -14.55 13.86 -20.72
C ASP A 279 -14.57 12.42 -20.16
N LEU A 280 -14.97 12.27 -18.90
CA LEU A 280 -15.05 10.95 -18.26
C LEU A 280 -15.95 9.98 -19.03
N ASN A 281 -17.08 10.44 -19.58
CA ASN A 281 -17.97 9.59 -20.37
C ASN A 281 -17.30 9.09 -21.66
N GLY A 282 -16.54 9.94 -22.35
CA GLY A 282 -15.77 9.54 -23.52
C GLY A 282 -14.73 8.48 -23.17
N LEU A 283 -13.99 8.67 -22.07
CA LEU A 283 -13.02 7.68 -21.59
C LEU A 283 -13.65 6.35 -21.21
N VAL A 284 -14.79 6.36 -20.50
CA VAL A 284 -15.52 5.12 -20.15
C VAL A 284 -16.00 4.38 -21.39
N ASN A 285 -16.40 5.08 -22.45
CA ASN A 285 -16.81 4.47 -23.72
C ASN A 285 -15.64 3.83 -24.50
N LEU A 286 -14.40 4.26 -24.25
CA LEU A 286 -13.19 3.67 -24.83
C LEU A 286 -12.75 2.39 -24.10
N LEU A 287 -13.17 2.20 -22.86
CA LEU A 287 -12.88 0.97 -22.12
C LEU A 287 -13.60 -0.22 -22.78
N ARG A 288 -12.95 -1.39 -22.74
CA ARG A 288 -13.50 -2.62 -23.33
C ARG A 288 -14.79 -3.03 -22.62
N ARG A 289 -15.78 -3.49 -23.39
CA ARG A 289 -17.15 -3.81 -22.92
C ARG A 289 -17.26 -5.02 -22.00
N ASP A 290 -16.18 -5.75 -21.78
CA ASP A 290 -16.11 -6.90 -20.87
C ASP A 290 -16.10 -6.51 -19.39
N THR A 291 -15.92 -5.22 -19.09
CA THR A 291 -15.84 -4.70 -17.74
C THR A 291 -17.06 -3.83 -17.41
N ASP A 292 -17.59 -3.98 -16.19
CA ASP A 292 -18.62 -3.08 -15.65
C ASP A 292 -18.01 -1.71 -15.24
N SER A 293 -17.17 -1.17 -16.12
CA SER A 293 -16.31 0.00 -15.87
C SER A 293 -17.11 1.24 -15.49
N ALA A 294 -18.27 1.45 -16.12
CA ALA A 294 -19.15 2.57 -15.78
C ALA A 294 -19.66 2.49 -14.33
N ASN A 295 -20.04 1.31 -13.86
CA ASN A 295 -20.48 1.13 -12.48
C ASN A 295 -19.31 1.20 -11.49
N ILE A 296 -18.12 0.70 -11.87
CA ILE A 296 -16.92 0.82 -11.03
C ILE A 296 -16.54 2.29 -10.85
N VAL A 297 -16.49 3.08 -11.93
CA VAL A 297 -16.20 4.52 -11.86
C VAL A 297 -17.22 5.25 -10.99
N ARG A 298 -18.52 4.99 -11.19
CA ARG A 298 -19.58 5.58 -10.35
C ARG A 298 -19.44 5.19 -8.89
N SER A 299 -19.09 3.93 -8.63
CA SER A 299 -18.88 3.41 -7.28
C SER A 299 -17.66 4.05 -6.62
N LEU A 300 -16.56 4.27 -7.37
CA LEU A 300 -15.38 4.97 -6.88
C LEU A 300 -15.69 6.42 -6.51
N LEU A 301 -16.42 7.15 -7.34
CA LEU A 301 -16.79 8.54 -7.05
C LEU A 301 -17.74 8.64 -5.84
N ARG A 302 -18.64 7.67 -5.65
CA ARG A 302 -19.43 7.55 -4.42
C ARG A 302 -18.54 7.21 -3.22
N TYR A 303 -17.53 6.37 -3.41
CA TYR A 303 -16.62 5.93 -2.37
C TYR A 303 -15.66 7.02 -1.90
N GLY A 304 -15.09 7.82 -2.81
CA GLY A 304 -13.99 8.73 -2.50
C GLY A 304 -13.90 9.90 -3.46
N GLY A 305 -15.00 10.32 -4.09
CA GLY A 305 -15.04 11.55 -4.88
C GLY A 305 -14.99 12.81 -4.01
N SER A 306 -14.86 13.96 -4.68
CA SER A 306 -14.80 15.31 -4.11
C SER A 306 -15.96 15.65 -3.16
N ALA A 307 -17.15 15.08 -3.39
CA ALA A 307 -18.29 15.25 -2.51
C ALA A 307 -18.16 14.54 -1.15
N ARG A 308 -17.33 13.48 -1.05
CA ARG A 308 -17.10 12.73 0.20
C ARG A 308 -15.79 13.15 0.87
N ARG A 309 -14.74 13.38 0.08
CA ARG A 309 -13.41 13.76 0.58
C ARG A 309 -13.45 15.16 1.19
N LYS A 310 -12.81 15.32 2.35
CA LYS A 310 -12.61 16.65 2.96
C LYS A 310 -11.20 17.18 2.78
N THR A 311 -10.29 16.33 2.31
CA THR A 311 -8.88 16.64 2.13
C THR A 311 -8.59 17.02 0.69
N ASP A 312 -7.73 18.02 0.51
CA ASP A 312 -7.17 18.37 -0.78
C ASP A 312 -6.00 17.41 -1.10
N LEU A 313 -6.30 16.34 -1.84
CA LEU A 313 -5.30 15.36 -2.27
C LEU A 313 -4.36 15.90 -3.34
N PHE A 314 -4.80 16.90 -4.10
CA PHE A 314 -4.11 17.34 -5.30
C PHE A 314 -3.38 18.68 -5.12
N GLY A 315 -3.63 19.39 -4.02
CA GLY A 315 -2.96 20.64 -3.66
C GLY A 315 -3.55 21.87 -4.37
N GLU A 316 -4.80 21.80 -4.82
CA GLU A 316 -5.49 22.89 -5.53
C GLU A 316 -5.80 24.10 -4.62
N GLY A 317 -5.80 23.91 -3.30
CA GLY A 317 -6.23 24.90 -2.33
C GLY A 317 -5.13 25.75 -1.71
N SER A 318 -3.83 25.44 -1.90
CA SER A 318 -2.76 26.22 -1.25
C SER A 318 -1.53 26.49 -2.13
N THR A 319 -1.28 27.78 -2.37
CA THR A 319 -0.10 28.31 -3.08
C THR A 319 1.20 27.87 -2.43
N MET A 320 1.20 27.67 -1.10
CA MET A 320 2.34 27.25 -0.30
C MET A 320 2.74 25.77 -0.54
N GLU A 321 1.78 24.87 -0.76
CA GLU A 321 2.09 23.46 -1.06
C GLU A 321 2.56 23.27 -2.49
N MET A 322 2.03 24.05 -3.43
CA MET A 322 2.59 24.15 -4.78
C MET A 322 4.06 24.58 -4.72
N THR A 323 4.42 25.62 -3.94
CA THR A 323 5.82 26.07 -3.80
C THR A 323 6.73 25.01 -3.14
N LYS A 324 6.23 24.25 -2.17
CA LYS A 324 7.01 23.15 -1.55
C LYS A 324 7.28 21.99 -2.51
N ARG A 325 6.32 21.65 -3.38
CA ARG A 325 6.53 20.67 -4.47
C ARG A 325 7.65 21.16 -5.42
N PHE A 326 7.61 22.44 -5.81
CA PHE A 326 8.67 23.06 -6.61
C PHE A 326 10.06 23.05 -5.95
N ILE A 327 10.15 23.24 -4.63
CA ILE A 327 11.45 23.27 -3.90
C ILE A 327 12.02 21.85 -3.67
N LYS A 328 11.18 20.81 -3.55
CA LYS A 328 11.64 19.41 -3.45
C LYS A 328 12.40 18.96 -4.71
N GLY A 329 12.02 19.45 -5.89
CA GLY A 329 12.71 19.16 -7.15
C GLY A 329 14.13 19.71 -7.30
N LEU A 330 14.62 20.44 -6.29
CA LEU A 330 16.02 20.90 -6.25
C LEU A 330 16.95 19.94 -5.48
N LYS A 331 16.44 18.86 -4.87
CA LYS A 331 17.23 17.88 -4.10
C LYS A 331 17.25 16.49 -4.77
N GLY A 332 18.14 16.35 -5.75
CA GLY A 332 18.46 15.06 -6.39
C GLY A 332 17.69 14.78 -7.68
N VAL A 333 18.06 13.69 -8.36
CA VAL A 333 17.38 13.25 -9.58
C VAL A 333 15.98 12.79 -9.20
N GLU A 334 14.97 13.63 -9.44
CA GLU A 334 13.58 13.25 -9.20
C GLU A 334 13.22 12.04 -10.08
N ASN A 335 12.82 10.95 -9.44
CA ASN A 335 12.28 9.81 -10.15
C ASN A 335 10.83 10.14 -10.56
N ILE A 336 10.62 10.34 -11.86
CA ILE A 336 9.31 10.67 -12.45
C ILE A 336 8.23 9.65 -12.13
N TYR A 337 8.59 8.43 -11.72
CA TYR A 337 7.66 7.34 -11.38
C TYR A 337 7.23 7.35 -9.91
N THR A 338 7.82 8.19 -9.05
CA THR A 338 7.56 8.20 -7.60
C THR A 338 7.38 9.60 -7.02
N GLN A 339 6.71 10.50 -7.75
CA GLN A 339 6.45 11.88 -7.32
C GLN A 339 5.34 11.98 -6.26
N HIS A 340 4.34 11.10 -6.37
CA HIS A 340 3.23 11.02 -5.43
C HIS A 340 3.70 10.61 -4.02
N GLU A 341 3.18 11.33 -3.01
CA GLU A 341 3.31 10.95 -1.61
C GLU A 341 1.93 10.63 -1.03
N PRO A 342 1.72 9.43 -0.46
CA PRO A 342 0.44 9.06 0.16
C PRO A 342 0.03 10.06 1.25
N TYR A 343 -1.27 10.33 1.37
CA TYR A 343 -1.77 11.33 2.33
C TYR A 343 -1.43 10.99 3.80
N ILE A 344 -1.29 9.69 4.10
CA ILE A 344 -0.86 9.22 5.42
C ILE A 344 0.51 9.78 5.83
N LYS A 345 1.40 10.09 4.89
CA LYS A 345 2.68 10.74 5.19
C LYS A 345 2.46 12.11 5.84
N THR A 346 1.58 12.93 5.27
CA THR A 346 1.22 14.24 5.80
C THR A 346 0.59 14.12 7.19
N ILE A 347 -0.29 13.13 7.39
CA ILE A 347 -0.86 12.83 8.70
C ILE A 347 0.25 12.52 9.72
N MET A 348 1.17 11.61 9.38
CA MET A 348 2.26 11.19 10.26
C MET A 348 3.21 12.35 10.60
N GLU A 349 3.58 13.17 9.62
CA GLU A 349 4.39 14.38 9.87
C GLU A 349 3.70 15.35 10.83
N ASN A 350 2.40 15.53 10.69
CA ASN A 350 1.62 16.40 11.57
C ASN A 350 1.46 15.82 12.97
N ILE A 351 1.35 14.50 13.13
CA ILE A 351 1.38 13.85 14.45
C ILE A 351 2.72 14.13 15.14
N VAL A 352 3.84 13.85 14.46
CA VAL A 352 5.18 14.03 15.01
C VAL A 352 5.44 15.49 15.40
N ARG A 353 4.90 16.45 14.65
CA ARG A 353 5.01 17.90 14.94
C ARG A 353 3.99 18.40 15.97
N GLY A 354 3.05 17.57 16.44
CA GLY A 354 1.96 17.99 17.31
C GLY A 354 0.97 18.97 16.65
N LYS A 355 0.83 18.92 15.32
CA LYS A 355 0.02 19.84 14.51
C LYS A 355 -1.14 19.15 13.79
N LEU A 356 -1.44 17.89 14.11
CA LEU A 356 -2.58 17.20 13.53
C LEU A 356 -3.88 17.87 14.02
N SER A 357 -4.75 18.25 13.08
CA SER A 357 -5.97 19.02 13.35
C SER A 357 -6.95 18.26 14.26
N ASP A 358 -7.37 18.87 15.36
CA ASP A 358 -8.41 18.32 16.25
C ASP A 358 -9.82 18.45 15.65
N GLN A 359 -10.00 19.32 14.67
CA GLN A 359 -11.25 19.41 13.92
C GLN A 359 -11.40 18.20 12.99
N GLN A 360 -10.34 17.81 12.28
CA GLN A 360 -10.39 16.69 11.34
C GLN A 360 -10.15 15.34 12.03
N TYR A 361 -9.29 15.30 13.04
CA TYR A 361 -8.89 14.10 13.77
C TYR A 361 -9.03 14.28 15.29
N PRO A 362 -10.25 14.48 15.82
CA PRO A 362 -10.45 14.65 17.26
C PRO A 362 -10.00 13.43 18.07
N TYR A 363 -9.77 13.66 19.35
CA TYR A 363 -9.69 12.60 20.35
C TYR A 363 -11.09 12.06 20.68
N VAL A 364 -11.17 10.82 21.13
CA VAL A 364 -12.40 10.27 21.72
C VAL A 364 -12.77 11.10 22.95
N ALA A 365 -14.07 11.38 23.13
CA ALA A 365 -14.55 12.11 24.30
C ALA A 365 -14.08 11.41 25.58
N ASN A 366 -13.53 12.19 26.51
CA ASN A 366 -12.93 11.74 27.77
C ASN A 366 -11.50 11.15 27.72
N ASP A 367 -10.80 11.16 26.58
CA ASP A 367 -9.35 10.83 26.54
C ASP A 367 -8.48 12.03 26.97
N ILE A 368 -9.00 13.24 26.81
CA ILE A 368 -8.34 14.48 27.27
C ILE A 368 -8.75 14.72 28.73
N GLY A 369 -8.30 13.84 29.62
CA GLY A 369 -8.28 14.12 31.06
C GLY A 369 -7.14 15.08 31.38
N ARG A 370 -7.50 16.34 31.66
CA ARG A 370 -6.77 17.12 32.67
C ARG A 370 -7.31 16.77 34.04
#